data_AF-A0A961PJ19-F1
#
_entry.id   AF-A0A961PJ19-F1
#
_cell.length_a   1.000
_cell.length_b   1.000
_cell.length_c   1.000
_cell.angle_alpha   90.00
_cell.angle_beta   90.00
_cell.angle_gamma   90.00
#
_symmetry.space_group_name_H-M   'P 1'
#
loop_
_entity.id
_entity.type
_entity.pdbx_description
1 polymer ?
#
loop_
_entity_poly.entity_id
_entity_poly.type
_entity_poly.pdbx_seq_one_letter_code
_entity_poly.pdbx_strand_id
1 'polypeptide(L)'
;MRLRNILCLRDERRVSQQLAFSYERQRIVLEENDISRDLAGKYVDTYEFPGGRLDIRWKGLALPYSAFDKEQRVTHAAITENKRLGAVLAYIKDLQDQTPVPKKRAGKQRTRYVPNGRRNDGWNSKLARSAKERAASQGCDS
;
A
#
# COMPACT_ATOMS: atom_id res chain seq x y z
N MET A 1 17.57 -38.87 -21.65
CA MET A 1 17.06 -38.72 -20.27
C MET A 1 18.20 -38.94 -19.27
N ARG A 2 18.16 -38.19 -18.14
CA ARG A 2 18.74 -38.51 -16.81
C ARG A 2 20.25 -38.58 -16.63
N LEU A 3 20.88 -37.46 -16.24
CA LEU A 3 22.16 -37.43 -15.48
C LEU A 3 22.34 -36.15 -14.61
N ARG A 4 21.61 -35.05 -14.89
CA ARG A 4 21.81 -33.77 -14.17
C ARG A 4 21.20 -33.69 -12.76
N ASN A 5 20.40 -34.67 -12.33
CA ASN A 5 19.72 -34.65 -11.03
C ASN A 5 20.47 -35.45 -9.95
N ILE A 6 21.64 -36.02 -10.25
CA ILE A 6 22.38 -36.90 -9.33
C ILE A 6 23.44 -36.10 -8.53
N LEU A 7 23.82 -34.91 -9.00
CA LEU A 7 24.84 -34.05 -8.38
C LEU A 7 24.27 -32.69 -7.95
N CYS A 8 23.06 -32.64 -7.40
CA CYS A 8 22.58 -31.42 -6.75
C CYS A 8 22.98 -31.41 -5.28
N LEU A 9 23.56 -30.29 -4.81
CA LEU A 9 23.81 -30.10 -3.39
C LEU A 9 22.48 -29.76 -2.73
N ARG A 10 22.04 -30.59 -1.79
CA ARG A 10 20.87 -30.31 -0.95
C ARG A 10 21.35 -29.80 0.40
N ASP A 11 20.77 -28.69 0.83
CA ASP A 11 21.04 -28.10 2.14
C ASP A 11 19.75 -27.55 2.76
N GLU A 12 19.69 -27.51 4.09
CA GLU A 12 18.53 -27.00 4.82
C GLU A 12 18.83 -25.63 5.40
N ARG A 13 17.99 -24.64 5.09
CA ARG A 13 18.19 -23.26 5.53
C ARG A 13 17.02 -22.75 6.33
N ARG A 14 17.33 -22.20 7.51
CA ARG A 14 16.33 -21.56 8.35
C ARG A 14 15.93 -20.22 7.76
N VAL A 15 14.63 -20.04 7.53
CA VAL A 15 14.01 -18.81 7.05
C VAL A 15 13.85 -17.84 8.22
N SER A 16 14.29 -16.59 8.07
CA SER A 16 14.08 -15.55 9.08
C SER A 16 12.62 -15.09 9.11
N GLN A 17 12.27 -14.26 10.09
CA GLN A 17 10.93 -13.65 10.17
C GLN A 17 10.58 -12.75 8.97
N GLN A 18 11.60 -12.34 8.19
CA GLN A 18 11.45 -11.55 6.97
C GLN A 18 11.37 -12.41 5.71
N LEU A 19 11.04 -13.70 5.85
CA LEU A 19 10.96 -14.68 4.75
C LEU A 19 12.26 -14.80 3.96
N ALA A 20 13.40 -14.66 4.63
CA ALA A 20 14.68 -14.58 3.94
C ALA A 20 15.76 -15.37 4.68
N PHE A 21 16.69 -15.94 3.94
CA PHE A 21 17.90 -16.58 4.49
C PHE A 21 19.16 -16.15 3.75
N SER A 22 20.32 -16.57 4.23
CA SER A 22 21.60 -16.32 3.57
C SER A 22 22.05 -17.61 2.88
N TYR A 23 22.44 -17.50 1.61
CA TYR A 23 23.01 -18.59 0.84
C TYR A 23 24.28 -18.09 0.19
N GLU A 24 25.42 -18.71 0.53
CA GLU A 24 26.74 -18.23 0.15
C GLU A 24 26.91 -16.71 0.40
N ARG A 25 27.11 -15.93 -0.66
CA ARG A 25 27.28 -14.47 -0.67
C ARG A 25 26.00 -13.72 -1.01
N GLN A 26 24.89 -14.42 -1.16
CA GLN A 26 23.59 -13.85 -1.51
C GLN A 26 22.62 -13.89 -0.32
N ARG A 27 21.74 -12.90 -0.28
CA ARG A 27 20.55 -12.86 0.57
C ARG A 27 19.37 -13.31 -0.29
N ILE A 28 18.79 -14.44 0.06
CA ILE A 28 17.63 -14.98 -0.62
C ILE A 28 16.38 -14.52 0.12
N VAL A 29 15.43 -13.93 -0.61
CA VAL A 29 14.14 -13.46 -0.09
C VAL A 29 13.05 -14.24 -0.81
N LEU A 30 12.25 -14.99 -0.06
CA LEU A 30 11.07 -15.69 -0.58
C LEU A 30 9.97 -14.67 -0.85
N GLU A 31 9.26 -14.82 -1.97
CA GLU A 31 8.08 -13.98 -2.22
C GLU A 31 6.97 -14.33 -1.22
N GLU A 32 6.25 -13.32 -0.75
CA GLU A 32 5.14 -13.51 0.18
C GLU A 32 3.94 -14.13 -0.54
N ASN A 33 3.58 -15.33 -0.13
CA ASN A 33 2.47 -16.15 -0.61
C ASN A 33 1.85 -16.85 0.60
N ASP A 34 0.67 -17.44 0.43
CA ASP A 34 -0.03 -18.14 1.53
C ASP A 34 0.83 -19.24 2.18
N ILE A 35 1.69 -19.90 1.39
CA ILE A 35 2.61 -20.91 1.88
C ILE A 35 3.82 -20.28 2.57
N SER A 36 4.43 -19.25 1.98
CA SER A 36 5.69 -18.70 2.46
C SER A 36 5.54 -17.88 3.72
N ARG A 37 4.39 -17.23 3.96
CA ARG A 37 4.09 -16.51 5.21
C ARG A 37 4.26 -17.40 6.44
N ASP A 38 3.82 -18.65 6.32
CA ASP A 38 3.95 -19.64 7.38
C ASP A 38 5.35 -20.26 7.50
N LEU A 39 6.28 -19.92 6.60
CA LEU A 39 7.67 -20.41 6.65
C LEU A 39 8.58 -19.58 7.53
N ALA A 40 8.10 -18.44 8.04
CA ALA A 40 8.86 -17.63 8.99
C ALA A 40 9.31 -18.47 10.20
N GLY A 41 10.63 -18.62 10.37
CA GLY A 41 11.23 -19.42 11.43
C GLY A 41 11.33 -20.92 11.16
N LYS A 42 10.85 -21.41 10.01
CA LYS A 42 10.97 -22.82 9.58
C LYS A 42 12.21 -23.03 8.71
N TYR A 43 12.55 -24.30 8.48
CA TYR A 43 13.64 -24.69 7.58
C TYR A 43 13.08 -24.97 6.19
N VAL A 44 13.81 -24.62 5.13
CA VAL A 44 13.46 -24.96 3.75
C VAL A 44 14.60 -25.71 3.11
N ASP A 45 14.27 -26.59 2.16
CA ASP A 45 15.27 -27.30 1.38
C ASP A 45 15.76 -26.40 0.25
N THR A 46 17.07 -26.32 0.10
CA THR A 46 17.73 -25.61 -0.97
C THR A 46 18.47 -26.62 -1.83
N TYR A 47 18.24 -26.60 -3.14
CA TYR A 47 18.86 -27.47 -4.11
C TYR A 47 19.69 -26.64 -5.07
N GLU A 48 21.00 -26.81 -5.03
CA GLU A 48 21.91 -26.20 -5.99
C GLU A 48 22.29 -27.21 -7.06
N PHE A 49 22.02 -26.86 -8.32
CA PHE A 49 22.37 -27.68 -9.47
C PHE A 49 23.76 -27.30 -10.01
N PRO A 50 24.44 -28.21 -10.74
CA PRO A 50 25.76 -27.98 -11.37
C PRO A 50 25.86 -26.85 -12.43
N GLY A 51 24.93 -25.90 -12.47
CA GLY A 51 24.98 -24.68 -13.28
C GLY A 51 24.72 -23.41 -12.47
N GLY A 52 24.84 -23.47 -11.14
CA GLY A 52 24.57 -22.35 -10.23
C GLY A 52 23.07 -22.01 -10.09
N ARG A 53 22.20 -22.86 -10.63
CA ARG A 53 20.75 -22.70 -10.44
C ARG A 53 20.38 -23.16 -9.03
N LEU A 54 19.73 -22.27 -8.30
CA LEU A 54 19.17 -22.53 -6.99
C LEU A 54 17.67 -22.82 -7.12
N ASP A 55 17.20 -23.93 -6.56
CA ASP A 55 15.78 -24.21 -6.38
C ASP A 55 15.50 -24.29 -4.87
N ILE A 56 14.52 -23.54 -4.41
CA ILE A 56 14.10 -23.57 -3.01
C ILE A 56 12.78 -24.31 -2.94
N ARG A 57 12.70 -25.29 -2.03
CA ARG A 57 11.54 -26.15 -1.90
C ARG A 57 11.08 -26.25 -0.45
N TRP A 58 9.77 -26.29 -0.29
CA TRP A 58 9.14 -26.62 0.98
C TRP A 58 8.16 -27.77 0.76
N LYS A 59 8.38 -28.90 1.46
CA LYS A 59 7.58 -30.12 1.30
C LYS A 59 7.41 -30.56 -0.16
N GLY A 60 8.45 -30.36 -0.98
CA GLY A 60 8.45 -30.68 -2.41
C GLY A 60 7.87 -29.59 -3.33
N LEU A 61 7.26 -28.53 -2.79
CA LEU A 61 6.77 -27.40 -3.57
C LEU A 61 7.88 -26.37 -3.79
N ALA A 62 8.12 -25.98 -5.04
CA ALA A 62 9.07 -24.93 -5.37
C ALA A 62 8.52 -23.56 -4.94
N LEU A 63 9.36 -22.78 -4.27
CA LEU A 63 9.00 -21.44 -3.80
C LEU A 63 9.64 -20.38 -4.71
N PRO A 64 8.87 -19.37 -5.15
CA PRO A 64 9.44 -18.24 -5.85
C PRO A 64 10.30 -17.40 -4.89
N TYR A 65 11.43 -16.90 -5.39
CA TYR A 65 12.38 -16.14 -4.61
C TYR A 65 13.12 -15.10 -5.46
N SER A 66 13.64 -14.08 -4.77
CA SER A 66 14.57 -13.10 -5.31
C SER A 66 15.92 -13.23 -4.59
N ALA A 67 17.02 -13.15 -5.33
CA ALA A 67 18.37 -13.18 -4.80
C ALA A 67 19.01 -11.79 -4.85
N PHE A 68 19.52 -11.33 -3.71
CA PHE A 68 20.26 -10.09 -3.58
C PHE A 68 21.72 -10.40 -3.29
N ASP A 69 22.63 -9.91 -4.13
CA ASP A 69 24.06 -10.05 -3.88
C ASP A 69 24.50 -9.12 -2.74
N LYS A 70 25.06 -9.70 -1.67
CA LYS A 70 25.53 -8.92 -0.51
C LYS A 70 26.80 -8.13 -0.82
N GLU A 71 27.57 -8.54 -1.82
CA GLU A 71 28.78 -7.84 -2.25
C GLU A 71 28.55 -6.91 -3.43
N GLN A 72 27.29 -6.69 -3.83
CA GLN A 72 26.95 -5.63 -4.78
C GLN A 72 27.32 -4.26 -4.17
N ARG A 73 28.56 -3.85 -4.41
CA ARG A 73 29.07 -2.54 -4.02
C ARG A 73 28.36 -1.48 -4.85
N VAL A 74 27.57 -0.65 -4.16
CA VAL A 74 27.06 0.59 -4.76
C VAL A 74 28.26 1.41 -5.19
N THR A 75 28.34 1.74 -6.48
CA THR A 75 29.47 2.52 -7.02
C THR A 75 29.50 3.89 -6.33
N HIS A 76 30.68 4.48 -6.15
CA HIS A 76 30.81 5.79 -5.49
C HIS A 76 29.96 6.87 -6.17
N ALA A 77 29.81 6.79 -7.50
CA ALA A 77 28.93 7.66 -8.29
C ALA A 77 27.44 7.51 -7.92
N ALA A 78 26.97 6.27 -7.70
CA ALA A 78 25.60 6.04 -7.24
C ALA A 78 25.39 6.52 -5.79
N ILE A 79 26.42 6.44 -4.94
CA ILE A 79 26.38 6.97 -3.57
C ILE A 79 26.28 8.51 -3.58
N THR A 80 27.10 9.19 -4.38
CA THR A 80 27.08 10.66 -4.45
C THR A 80 25.77 11.17 -5.04
N GLU A 81 25.24 10.50 -6.06
CA GLU A 81 23.95 10.84 -6.65
C GLU A 81 22.80 10.63 -5.64
N ASN A 82 22.74 9.48 -4.95
CA ASN A 82 21.72 9.24 -3.92
C ASN A 82 21.77 10.26 -2.77
N LYS A 83 22.97 10.72 -2.38
CA LYS A 83 23.13 11.79 -1.39
C LYS A 83 22.62 13.14 -1.91
N ARG A 84 22.93 13.48 -3.16
CA ARG A 84 22.42 14.70 -3.81
C ARG A 84 20.90 14.67 -3.91
N LEU A 85 20.33 13.54 -4.33
CA LEU A 85 18.88 13.33 -4.35
C LEU A 85 18.27 13.47 -2.96
N GLY A 86 18.89 12.91 -1.92
CA GLY A 86 18.45 13.09 -0.54
C GLY A 86 18.43 14.55 -0.09
N ALA A 87 19.47 15.32 -0.44
CA ALA A 87 19.53 16.76 -0.14
C ALA A 87 18.46 17.56 -0.89
N VAL A 88 18.22 17.24 -2.17
CA VAL A 88 17.17 17.88 -2.98
C VAL A 88 15.78 17.55 -2.42
N LEU A 89 15.51 16.30 -2.05
CA LEU A 89 14.24 15.90 -1.46
C LEU A 89 13.99 16.55 -0.09
N ALA A 90 15.03 16.68 0.74
CA ALA A 90 14.94 17.41 2.01
C ALA A 90 14.60 18.88 1.76
N TYR A 91 15.28 19.53 0.81
CA TYR A 91 14.99 20.91 0.43
C TYR A 91 13.55 21.09 -0.10
N ILE A 92 13.09 20.19 -0.96
CA ILE A 92 11.71 20.20 -1.48
C ILE A 92 10.72 20.02 -0.32
N LYS A 93 11.01 19.14 0.64
CA LYS A 93 10.17 18.92 1.81
C LYS A 93 10.10 20.18 2.69
N ASP A 94 11.23 20.82 2.97
CA ASP A 94 11.27 22.06 3.76
C ASP A 94 10.44 23.17 3.11
N LEU A 95 10.48 23.26 1.78
CA LEU A 95 9.66 24.20 1.01
C LEU A 95 8.17 23.85 1.09
N GLN A 96 7.82 22.57 1.03
CA GLN A 96 6.45 22.10 1.19
C GLN A 96 5.92 22.33 2.61
N ASP A 97 6.75 22.14 3.64
CA ASP A 97 6.38 22.34 5.04
C ASP A 97 6.19 23.85 5.35
N GLN A 98 6.95 24.73 4.71
CA GLN A 98 6.79 26.19 4.80
C GLN A 98 5.61 26.73 3.98
N THR A 99 5.17 25.99 2.98
CA THR A 99 4.02 26.36 2.17
C THR A 99 2.74 25.98 2.92
N PRO A 100 1.84 26.94 3.25
CA PRO A 100 0.56 26.60 3.85
C PRO A 100 -0.17 25.64 2.92
N VAL A 101 -0.54 24.45 3.41
CA VAL A 101 -1.30 23.47 2.64
C VAL A 101 -2.49 24.21 2.01
N PRO A 102 -2.58 24.27 0.66
CA PRO A 102 -3.74 24.90 0.03
C PRO A 102 -4.95 24.16 0.57
N LYS A 103 -5.82 24.88 1.29
CA LYS A 103 -7.02 24.31 1.90
C LYS A 103 -7.71 23.51 0.81
N LYS A 104 -7.61 22.17 0.87
CA LYS A 104 -8.42 21.30 0.03
C LYS A 104 -9.83 21.81 0.24
N ARG A 105 -10.51 22.22 -0.84
CA ARG A 105 -11.89 22.68 -0.76
C ARG A 105 -12.65 21.54 -0.11
N ALA A 106 -12.95 21.66 1.19
CA ALA A 106 -13.84 20.75 1.86
C ALA A 106 -15.10 20.77 1.00
N GLY A 107 -15.41 19.64 0.36
CA GLY A 107 -16.48 19.54 -0.62
C GLY A 107 -17.73 20.22 -0.06
N LYS A 108 -18.36 21.09 -0.86
CA LYS A 108 -19.48 21.99 -0.51
C LYS A 108 -19.95 21.82 0.94
N GLN A 109 -19.24 22.42 1.89
CA GLN A 109 -19.76 22.55 3.24
C GLN A 109 -21.10 23.27 3.09
N ARG A 110 -22.22 22.62 3.46
CA ARG A 110 -23.53 23.27 3.51
C ARG A 110 -23.34 24.47 4.43
N THR A 111 -23.28 25.65 3.85
CA THR A 111 -23.17 26.89 4.61
C THR A 111 -24.36 26.89 5.58
N ARG A 112 -24.07 27.02 6.88
CA ARG A 112 -25.11 27.25 7.87
C ARG A 112 -25.85 28.51 7.41
N TYR A 113 -27.14 28.38 7.14
CA TYR A 113 -27.96 29.51 6.70
C TYR A 113 -27.82 30.66 7.71
N VAL A 114 -27.35 31.81 7.25
CA VAL A 114 -27.30 33.04 8.03
C VAL A 114 -28.62 33.77 7.79
N PRO A 115 -29.47 33.96 8.81
CA PRO A 115 -30.73 34.68 8.66
C PRO A 115 -30.47 36.11 8.19
N ASN A 116 -30.99 36.52 7.04
CA ASN A 116 -30.74 37.84 6.44
C ASN A 116 -31.56 38.99 7.06
N GLY A 117 -32.06 38.82 8.29
CA GLY A 117 -32.92 39.81 8.95
C GLY A 117 -34.30 40.04 8.30
N ARG A 118 -34.57 39.52 7.09
CA ARG A 118 -35.90 39.54 6.48
C ARG A 118 -36.74 38.46 7.13
N ARG A 119 -37.56 38.86 8.10
CA ARG A 119 -38.57 37.98 8.69
C ARG A 119 -39.56 37.62 7.60
N ASN A 120 -39.84 36.33 7.46
CA ASN A 120 -40.94 35.89 6.62
C ASN A 120 -42.22 36.13 7.41
N ASP A 121 -43.11 36.98 6.93
CA ASP A 121 -44.37 37.34 7.60
C ASP A 121 -45.42 36.21 7.59
N GLY A 122 -44.97 34.97 7.41
CA GLY A 122 -45.80 33.77 7.43
C GLY A 122 -46.53 33.44 6.13
N TRP A 123 -46.57 34.37 5.17
CA TRP A 123 -47.34 34.24 3.92
C TRP A 123 -46.99 33.00 3.08
N ASN A 124 -45.72 32.57 3.07
CA ASN A 124 -45.31 31.37 2.35
C ASN A 124 -44.92 30.20 3.27
N SER A 125 -45.22 30.28 4.57
CA SER A 125 -44.93 29.23 5.54
C SER A 125 -45.66 27.93 5.18
N LYS A 126 -45.10 26.79 5.57
CA LYS A 126 -45.76 25.48 5.34
C LYS A 126 -47.12 25.40 6.02
N LEU A 127 -47.28 26.05 7.18
CA LEU A 127 -48.54 26.14 7.90
C LEU A 127 -49.57 26.97 7.13
N ALA A 128 -49.18 28.13 6.58
CA ALA A 128 -50.07 28.94 5.75
C ALA A 128 -50.50 28.22 4.47
N ARG A 129 -49.58 27.48 3.84
CA ARG A 129 -49.91 26.65 2.66
C ARG A 129 -50.87 25.51 3.01
N SER A 130 -50.61 24.80 4.10
CA SER A 130 -51.49 23.72 4.56
C SER A 130 -52.88 24.23 4.96
N ALA A 131 -52.98 25.43 5.57
CA ALA A 131 -54.26 26.06 5.86
C ALA A 131 -55.05 26.42 4.58
N LYS A 132 -54.35 26.93 3.55
CA LYS A 132 -54.96 27.23 2.25
C LYS A 132 -55.43 25.97 1.51
N GLU A 133 -54.64 24.89 1.58
CA GLU A 133 -55.00 23.57 1.02
C GLU A 133 -56.22 22.98 1.75
N ARG A 134 -56.29 23.09 3.09
CA ARG A 134 -57.45 22.65 3.88
C ARG A 134 -58.71 23.45 3.57
N ALA A 135 -58.59 24.76 3.40
CA ALA A 135 -59.71 25.61 2.99
C ALA A 135 -60.20 25.27 1.57
N ALA A 136 -59.28 24.92 0.66
CA ALA A 136 -59.62 24.48 -0.69
C ALA A 136 -60.29 23.08 -0.70
N SER A 137 -59.91 22.16 0.20
CA SER A 137 -60.55 20.86 0.31
C SER A 137 -61.92 20.90 0.99
N GLN A 138 -62.18 21.89 1.86
CA GLN A 138 -63.48 22.09 2.51
C GLN A 138 -64.54 22.75 1.60
N GLY A 139 -64.15 23.23 0.41
CA GLY A 139 -65.05 23.84 -0.58
C GLY A 139 -65.64 22.85 -1.59
N CYS A 140 -65.38 21.56 -1.47
CA CYS A 140 -65.95 20.50 -2.32
C CYS A 140 -66.79 19.54 -1.47
N ASP A 141 -67.87 20.06 -0.87
CA ASP A 141 -69.03 19.28 -0.43
C ASP A 141 -70.22 20.25 -0.42
N SER A 142 -70.83 20.46 -1.59
CA SER A 142 -72.11 21.15 -1.78
C SER A 142 -72.78 20.58 -3.02
#